data_AF-A0A920LNR0-F1
#
_entry.id   AF-A0A920LNR0-F1
#
_cell.length_a   1.000
_cell.length_b   1.000
_cell.length_c   1.000
_cell.angle_alpha   90.00
_cell.angle_beta   90.00
_cell.angle_gamma   90.00
#
_symmetry.space_group_name_H-M   'P 1'
#
loop_
_entity.id
_entity.type
_entity.pdbx_description
1 polymer ?
#
loop_
_entity_poly.entity_id
_entity_poly.type
_entity_poly.pdbx_seq_one_letter_code
_entity_poly.pdbx_strand_id
1 'polypeptide(L)'
;MTNSRRDFSTCGPGDLVLANRILFKYGVVDGFGHVSLRCQDNPEQFWLARNCAPSLVGIDDIIRHDLDGETVENVDHRLYLERFIHAAAFQRRDDIRAVVHSHSCSMVAFSVSKVQKLVPVWHMAGFLGRNVKIFDTEDKFGSETDLLITDMEKASALADCLVDSDVALMRGHGATIYGRTLPEAVYRAIYAELNAQILLNSAAMGTFKALSVGECKATVERISPQIGAPGIFGCGKLNATDYGLVLLLTYRRDWKRDRVGKNTMAHETLANSEPFLLSDERLAHLVRLVAKGFSRCLQIRLAEHGVSFGHWTYLRVLWEQDGITQRDLSTRLGLMEPTVHTALEKMLKAGLIRREHRDGNKKKKYIYLSDTGRLLRAELEPLAVEVNDIATEGLQDGDLLRLRAMLLHMHANLSVDEASALEQGLSMPSTRKLGEPK
;
A
#
# COMPACT_ATOMS: atom_id res chain seq x y z
N MET A 1 20.88 40.17 22.03
CA MET A 1 19.90 40.81 21.15
C MET A 1 19.39 39.74 20.18
N THR A 2 18.08 39.64 20.09
CA THR A 2 17.28 38.45 19.77
C THR A 2 17.47 37.92 18.34
N ASN A 3 17.94 36.68 18.25
CA ASN A 3 18.01 35.91 17.00
C ASN A 3 16.58 35.44 16.62
N SER A 4 15.83 36.27 15.89
CA SER A 4 14.60 35.84 15.19
C SER A 4 15.02 34.98 13.99
N ARG A 5 14.53 33.75 13.75
CA ARG A 5 13.15 33.24 13.73
C ARG A 5 13.14 31.72 13.96
N ARG A 6 12.21 31.16 14.75
CA ARG A 6 11.78 29.75 14.61
C ARG A 6 10.28 29.72 14.30
N ASP A 7 9.94 29.25 13.10
CA ASP A 7 8.59 28.85 12.73
C ASP A 7 8.69 27.56 11.88
N PHE A 8 8.29 26.45 12.52
CA PHE A 8 8.28 25.07 11.99
C PHE A 8 6.84 24.57 11.75
N SER A 9 5.88 25.49 11.58
CA SER A 9 4.47 25.28 11.94
C SER A 9 3.77 24.07 11.31
N THR A 10 3.31 23.04 12.04
CA THR A 10 3.37 22.71 13.47
C THR A 10 3.30 21.19 13.61
N CYS A 11 4.18 20.45 12.94
CA CYS A 11 4.13 18.99 13.03
C CYS A 11 4.94 18.48 14.22
N GLY A 12 4.33 17.65 15.05
CA GLY A 12 4.96 16.93 16.15
C GLY A 12 4.82 15.42 16.02
N PRO A 13 5.10 14.68 17.10
CA PRO A 13 4.94 13.22 17.14
C PRO A 13 3.55 12.74 16.72
N GLY A 14 2.48 13.45 17.08
CA GLY A 14 1.10 13.12 16.68
C GLY A 14 0.88 13.20 15.17
N ASP A 15 1.43 14.21 14.50
CA ASP A 15 1.38 14.32 13.04
C ASP A 15 2.23 13.25 12.36
N LEU A 16 3.33 12.83 12.99
CA LEU A 16 4.15 11.73 12.50
C LEU A 16 3.41 10.40 12.54
N VAL A 17 2.62 10.15 13.58
CA VAL A 17 1.69 9.00 13.64
C VAL A 17 0.74 9.03 12.44
N LEU A 18 0.14 10.19 12.17
CA LEU A 18 -0.77 10.34 11.04
C LEU A 18 -0.07 10.14 9.69
N ALA A 19 1.15 10.66 9.53
CA ALA A 19 1.93 10.50 8.30
C ALA A 19 2.18 9.01 7.97
N ASN A 20 2.53 8.18 8.96
CA ASN A 20 2.67 6.74 8.78
C ASN A 20 1.39 6.11 8.20
N ARG A 21 0.23 6.47 8.77
CA ARG A 21 -1.08 5.93 8.36
C ARG A 21 -1.50 6.43 6.98
N ILE A 22 -1.24 7.70 6.65
CA ILE A 22 -1.51 8.26 5.32
C ILE A 22 -0.65 7.55 4.28
N LEU A 23 0.66 7.46 4.49
CA LEU A 23 1.57 6.80 3.54
C LEU A 23 1.17 5.34 3.29
N PHE A 24 0.73 4.62 4.33
CA PHE A 24 0.21 3.27 4.20
C PHE A 24 -1.11 3.23 3.41
N LYS A 25 -2.06 4.13 3.72
CA LYS A 25 -3.36 4.23 3.03
C LYS A 25 -3.19 4.44 1.52
N TYR A 26 -2.21 5.24 1.11
CA TYR A 26 -1.91 5.50 -0.29
C TYR A 26 -0.98 4.46 -0.94
N GLY A 27 -0.58 3.42 -0.20
CA GLY A 27 0.24 2.32 -0.72
C GLY A 27 1.69 2.72 -1.03
N VAL A 28 2.17 3.80 -0.43
CA VAL A 28 3.56 4.27 -0.60
C VAL A 28 4.50 3.47 0.29
N VAL A 29 4.13 3.28 1.57
CA VAL A 29 4.86 2.40 2.50
C VAL A 29 4.10 1.11 2.72
N ASP A 30 4.84 0.02 2.85
CA ASP A 30 4.36 -1.31 3.22
C ASP A 30 4.61 -1.57 4.72
N GLY A 31 4.80 -2.84 5.13
CA GLY A 31 5.14 -3.18 6.51
C GLY A 31 6.58 -2.84 6.93
N PHE A 32 7.43 -2.39 6.00
CA PHE A 32 8.85 -2.13 6.22
C PHE A 32 9.26 -0.68 5.95
N GLY A 33 8.46 0.08 5.19
CA GLY A 33 8.67 1.51 4.98
C GLY A 33 8.39 2.35 6.24
N HIS A 34 9.03 3.52 6.34
CA HIS A 34 8.99 4.34 7.55
C HIS A 34 9.27 5.83 7.29
N VAL A 35 8.68 6.68 8.12
CA VAL A 35 8.82 8.14 8.08
C VAL A 35 9.34 8.69 9.41
N SER A 36 10.23 9.69 9.33
CA SER A 36 10.78 10.40 10.48
C SER A 36 10.54 11.91 10.40
N LEU A 37 10.66 12.57 11.54
CA LEU A 37 10.51 14.02 11.69
C LEU A 37 11.59 14.56 12.63
N ARG A 38 12.40 15.53 12.16
CA ARG A 38 13.39 16.22 12.99
C ARG A 38 12.70 16.95 14.15
N CYS A 39 13.26 16.82 15.34
CA CYS A 39 12.70 17.43 16.54
C CYS A 39 12.85 18.96 16.49
N GLN A 40 11.77 19.69 16.79
CA GLN A 40 11.77 21.16 16.74
C GLN A 40 12.48 21.78 17.96
N ASP A 41 12.41 21.08 19.09
CA ASP A 41 13.05 21.42 20.35
C ASP A 41 14.56 21.14 20.30
N ASN A 42 14.99 20.08 19.60
CA ASN A 42 16.39 19.75 19.39
C ASN A 42 16.67 19.27 17.94
N PRO A 43 17.28 20.10 17.07
CA PRO A 43 17.53 19.72 15.67
C PRO A 43 18.56 18.60 15.51
N GLU A 44 19.34 18.27 16.55
CA GLU A 44 20.27 17.13 16.59
C GLU A 44 19.55 15.81 16.92
N GLN A 45 18.21 15.81 16.94
CA GLN A 45 17.40 14.63 17.20
C GLN A 45 16.25 14.52 16.19
N PHE A 46 15.71 13.32 16.04
CA PHE A 46 14.52 13.08 15.24
C PHE A 46 13.61 12.02 15.87
N TRP A 47 12.32 12.13 15.58
CA TRP A 47 11.30 11.17 15.90
C TRP A 47 11.17 10.14 14.79
N LEU A 48 11.09 8.87 15.16
CA LEU A 48 10.83 7.73 14.28
C LEU A 48 10.07 6.67 15.09
N ALA A 49 9.09 6.01 14.49
CA ALA A 49 8.38 4.93 15.16
C ALA A 49 9.32 3.73 15.43
N ARG A 50 9.04 2.95 16.47
CA ARG A 50 9.63 1.60 16.60
C ARG A 50 9.22 0.71 15.42
N ASN A 51 9.88 -0.43 15.30
CA ASN A 51 9.53 -1.45 14.31
C ASN A 51 8.11 -1.98 14.57
N CYS A 52 7.16 -1.51 13.76
CA CYS A 52 5.77 -1.94 13.75
C CYS A 52 5.12 -1.54 12.42
N ALA A 53 4.00 -2.16 12.06
CA ALA A 53 3.33 -1.82 10.81
C ALA A 53 2.92 -0.32 10.81
N PRO A 54 3.21 0.47 9.76
CA PRO A 54 2.89 1.90 9.71
C PRO A 54 1.41 2.23 9.97
N SER A 55 0.50 1.30 9.64
CA SER A 55 -0.94 1.45 9.93
C SER A 55 -1.29 1.38 11.42
N LEU A 56 -0.44 0.74 12.24
CA LEU A 56 -0.68 0.50 13.67
C LEU A 56 0.08 1.47 14.57
N VAL A 57 0.97 2.29 14.03
CA VAL A 57 1.74 3.28 14.79
C VAL A 57 0.79 4.13 15.65
N GLY A 58 1.04 4.15 16.95
CA GLY A 58 0.45 5.05 17.94
C GLY A 58 1.47 6.04 18.48
N ILE A 59 1.03 6.94 19.36
CA ILE A 59 1.90 7.97 19.93
C ILE A 59 3.02 7.36 20.78
N ASP A 60 2.72 6.28 21.51
CA ASP A 60 3.67 5.57 22.38
C ASP A 60 4.73 4.78 21.59
N ASP A 61 4.52 4.62 20.27
CA ASP A 61 5.49 3.96 19.40
C ASP A 61 6.57 4.93 18.88
N ILE A 62 6.41 6.25 19.09
CA ILE A 62 7.32 7.27 18.56
C ILE A 62 8.54 7.42 19.49
N ILE A 63 9.72 7.13 18.95
CA ILE A 63 11.00 7.13 19.68
C ILE A 63 11.90 8.26 19.17
N ARG A 64 12.61 8.92 20.09
CA ARG A 64 13.65 9.90 19.76
C ARG A 64 14.99 9.22 19.49
N HIS A 65 15.61 9.64 18.41
CA HIS A 65 16.95 9.21 18.01
C HIS A 65 17.86 10.44 17.86
N ASP A 66 19.16 10.27 18.09
CA ASP A 66 20.17 11.25 17.74
C ASP A 66 20.58 11.16 16.26
N LEU A 67 21.48 12.02 15.82
CA LEU A 67 21.97 12.03 14.44
C LEU A 67 22.96 10.90 14.09
N ASP A 68 23.36 10.07 15.05
CA ASP A 68 24.10 8.83 14.79
C ASP A 68 23.14 7.64 14.59
N GLY A 69 21.84 7.88 14.73
CA GLY A 69 20.77 6.91 14.58
C GLY A 69 20.51 6.11 15.86
N GLU A 70 21.13 6.47 16.98
CA GLU A 70 20.94 5.78 18.25
C GLU A 70 19.80 6.40 19.05
N THR A 71 19.17 5.62 19.93
CA THR A 71 18.03 6.10 20.72
C THR A 71 18.50 6.98 21.88
N VAL A 72 17.85 8.11 22.06
CA VAL A 72 18.19 9.06 23.15
C VAL A 72 17.83 8.50 24.53
N GLU A 73 16.85 7.60 24.56
CA GLU A 73 16.36 6.93 25.76
C GLU A 73 16.55 5.41 25.62
N ASN A 74 16.71 4.71 26.74
CA ASN A 74 16.73 3.25 26.73
C ASN A 74 15.32 2.73 26.42
N VAL A 75 15.19 2.03 25.29
CA VAL A 75 13.93 1.45 24.83
C VAL A 75 14.04 -0.06 24.72
N ASP A 76 13.03 -0.79 25.21
CA ASP A 76 12.95 -2.26 25.12
C ASP A 76 12.19 -2.72 23.85
N HIS A 77 12.25 -1.90 22.81
CA HIS A 77 11.52 -2.11 21.57
C HIS A 77 12.45 -2.39 20.41
N ARG A 78 12.03 -3.30 19.52
CA ARG A 78 12.74 -3.52 18.25
C ARG A 78 12.67 -2.24 17.42
N LEU A 79 13.82 -1.79 16.92
CA LEU A 79 13.95 -0.62 16.06
C LEU A 79 13.96 -1.00 14.58
N TYR A 80 13.73 -0.02 13.72
CA TYR A 80 14.03 -0.17 12.30
C TYR A 80 15.54 -0.29 12.11
N LEU A 81 15.95 -1.29 11.32
CA LEU A 81 17.37 -1.50 11.01
C LEU A 81 17.93 -0.32 10.20
N GLU A 82 17.09 0.34 9.42
CA GLU A 82 17.46 1.40 8.48
C GLU A 82 17.22 2.82 9.03
N ARG A 83 17.11 2.95 10.36
CA ARG A 83 17.02 4.25 11.04
C ARG A 83 18.15 5.20 10.64
N PHE A 84 19.32 4.66 10.29
CA PHE A 84 20.49 5.41 9.83
C PHE A 84 20.24 6.20 8.53
N ILE A 85 19.35 5.75 7.64
CA ILE A 85 18.95 6.50 6.44
C ILE A 85 18.46 7.91 6.84
N HIS A 86 17.65 8.00 7.88
CA HIS A 86 17.08 9.26 8.37
C HIS A 86 18.16 10.10 9.05
N ALA A 87 18.95 9.47 9.91
CA ALA A 87 20.03 10.10 10.65
C ALA A 87 21.03 10.79 9.69
N ALA A 88 21.52 10.06 8.68
CA ALA A 88 22.44 10.59 7.68
C ALA A 88 21.82 11.69 6.81
N ALA A 89 20.54 11.58 6.44
CA ALA A 89 19.84 12.64 5.72
C ALA A 89 19.78 13.94 6.55
N PHE A 90 19.49 13.82 7.84
CA PHE A 90 19.47 14.95 8.77
C PHE A 90 20.87 15.52 9.03
N GLN A 91 21.92 14.71 9.16
CA GLN A 91 23.31 15.18 9.24
C GLN A 91 23.72 15.92 7.96
N ARG A 92 23.25 15.45 6.80
CA ARG A 92 23.73 15.97 5.53
C ARG A 92 23.20 17.36 5.22
N ARG A 93 21.95 17.65 5.62
CA ARG A 93 21.24 18.87 5.22
C ARG A 93 20.34 19.40 6.32
N ASP A 94 20.63 20.63 6.74
CA ASP A 94 19.88 21.33 7.80
C ASP A 94 18.47 21.73 7.38
N ASP A 95 18.18 21.83 6.07
CA ASP A 95 16.85 22.16 5.55
C ASP A 95 15.88 20.97 5.58
N ILE A 96 16.39 19.75 5.77
CA ILE A 96 15.56 18.55 5.87
C ILE A 96 14.88 18.48 7.24
N ARG A 97 13.54 18.36 7.21
CA ARG A 97 12.71 18.21 8.40
C ARG A 97 11.99 16.89 8.47
N ALA A 98 11.67 16.26 7.36
CA ALA A 98 11.06 14.94 7.35
C ALA A 98 11.65 14.07 6.25
N VAL A 99 11.76 12.78 6.52
CA VAL A 99 12.31 11.79 5.60
C VAL A 99 11.35 10.61 5.53
N VAL A 100 10.95 10.24 4.32
CA VAL A 100 10.16 9.05 4.02
C VAL A 100 11.07 8.08 3.29
N HIS A 101 11.18 6.87 3.82
CA HIS A 101 11.79 5.75 3.11
C HIS A 101 10.71 4.70 2.85
N SER A 102 10.67 4.20 1.62
CA SER A 102 9.57 3.40 1.10
C SER A 102 10.01 2.35 0.09
N HIS A 103 9.28 1.23 0.05
CA HIS A 103 9.43 0.18 -0.95
C HIS A 103 8.41 0.31 -2.08
N SER A 104 8.19 1.54 -2.53
CA SER A 104 7.14 1.85 -3.50
C SER A 104 7.38 1.09 -4.81
N CYS A 105 6.52 0.10 -5.10
CA CYS A 105 6.78 -0.93 -6.12
C CYS A 105 7.03 -0.33 -7.51
N SER A 106 6.30 0.72 -7.89
CA SER A 106 6.49 1.36 -9.19
C SER A 106 7.81 2.12 -9.27
N MET A 107 8.26 2.74 -8.17
CA MET A 107 9.54 3.44 -8.11
C MET A 107 10.74 2.48 -8.19
N VAL A 108 10.63 1.27 -7.60
CA VAL A 108 11.68 0.24 -7.69
C VAL A 108 11.98 -0.13 -9.14
N ALA A 109 10.97 -0.17 -10.02
CA ALA A 109 11.17 -0.44 -11.45
C ALA A 109 12.14 0.55 -12.13
N PHE A 110 12.10 1.82 -11.73
CA PHE A 110 13.02 2.84 -12.24
C PHE A 110 14.41 2.77 -11.61
N SER A 111 14.53 2.22 -10.39
CA SER A 111 15.83 2.04 -9.72
C SER A 111 16.71 0.99 -10.41
N VAL A 112 16.09 -0.01 -11.06
CA VAL A 112 16.80 -1.11 -11.74
C VAL A 112 16.87 -0.94 -13.27
N SER A 113 16.17 0.06 -13.81
CA SER A 113 16.14 0.31 -15.25
C SER A 113 17.38 1.07 -15.72
N LYS A 114 18.12 0.49 -16.67
CA LYS A 114 19.25 1.15 -17.34
C LYS A 114 18.83 2.11 -18.45
N VAL A 115 17.57 2.01 -18.90
CA VAL A 115 17.07 2.75 -20.06
C VAL A 115 16.18 3.91 -19.63
N GLN A 116 15.26 3.66 -18.70
CA GLN A 116 14.24 4.62 -18.31
C GLN A 116 14.51 5.18 -16.91
N LYS A 117 14.77 6.48 -16.85
CA LYS A 117 14.88 7.22 -15.59
C LYS A 117 13.50 7.64 -15.08
N LEU A 118 13.36 7.79 -13.76
CA LEU A 118 12.18 8.44 -13.18
C LEU A 118 12.20 9.93 -13.53
N VAL A 119 11.27 10.35 -14.38
CA VAL A 119 11.13 11.74 -14.83
C VAL A 119 9.71 12.25 -14.59
N PRO A 120 9.53 13.56 -14.36
CA PRO A 120 8.20 14.12 -14.15
C PRO A 120 7.39 14.10 -15.45
N VAL A 121 6.23 13.43 -15.42
CA VAL A 121 5.24 13.43 -16.52
C VAL A 121 3.88 13.98 -16.07
N TRP A 122 3.78 14.39 -14.81
CA TRP A 122 2.56 14.89 -14.20
C TRP A 122 2.84 16.18 -13.45
N HIS A 123 1.98 17.20 -13.58
CA HIS A 123 2.19 18.54 -13.02
C HIS A 123 2.43 18.53 -11.50
N MET A 124 1.84 17.57 -10.77
CA MET A 124 2.05 17.40 -9.33
C MET A 124 3.45 16.88 -8.97
N ALA A 125 4.17 16.32 -9.94
CA ALA A 125 5.48 15.71 -9.74
C ALA A 125 6.65 16.61 -10.18
N GLY A 126 6.43 17.91 -10.39
CA GLY A 126 7.48 18.85 -10.83
C GLY A 126 8.73 18.86 -9.96
N PHE A 127 8.61 18.51 -8.67
CA PHE A 127 9.76 18.39 -7.76
C PHE A 127 10.78 17.32 -8.18
N LEU A 128 10.39 16.34 -9.01
CA LEU A 128 11.30 15.34 -9.60
C LEU A 128 12.22 15.95 -10.68
N GLY A 129 11.98 17.19 -11.11
CA GLY A 129 12.77 17.88 -12.14
C GLY A 129 14.22 18.20 -11.75
N ARG A 130 14.62 17.96 -10.49
CA ARG A 130 16.01 18.15 -10.00
C ARG A 130 16.92 16.94 -10.24
N ASN A 131 16.55 16.06 -11.18
CA ASN A 131 17.18 14.78 -11.47
C ASN A 131 17.19 13.82 -10.27
N VAL A 132 16.33 12.81 -10.32
CA VAL A 132 16.33 11.71 -9.35
C VAL A 132 17.59 10.87 -9.51
N LYS A 133 18.36 10.71 -8.43
CA LYS A 133 19.57 9.88 -8.40
C LYS A 133 19.22 8.44 -8.07
N ILE A 134 20.03 7.51 -8.57
CA ILE A 134 19.97 6.10 -8.19
C ILE A 134 21.25 5.82 -7.40
N PHE A 135 21.08 5.41 -6.16
CA PHE A 135 22.13 4.92 -5.30
C PHE A 135 22.24 3.40 -5.45
N ASP A 136 23.46 2.92 -5.56
CA ASP A 136 23.78 1.51 -5.70
C ASP A 136 24.84 1.12 -4.66
N THR A 137 24.48 0.21 -3.77
CA THR A 137 25.42 -0.30 -2.77
C THR A 137 26.53 -1.11 -3.42
N GLU A 138 26.28 -1.74 -4.57
CA GLU A 138 27.30 -2.50 -5.30
C GLU A 138 28.44 -1.61 -5.78
N ASP A 139 28.11 -0.46 -6.38
CA ASP A 139 29.09 0.50 -6.88
C ASP A 139 29.99 1.08 -5.78
N LYS A 140 29.50 1.14 -4.54
CA LYS A 140 30.18 1.78 -3.40
C LYS A 140 30.84 0.79 -2.44
N PHE A 141 30.22 -0.37 -2.22
CA PHE A 141 30.58 -1.33 -1.17
C PHE A 141 30.81 -2.75 -1.70
N GLY A 142 30.72 -2.96 -3.01
CA GLY A 142 31.00 -4.24 -3.65
C GLY A 142 29.77 -5.14 -3.82
N SER A 143 29.96 -6.25 -4.53
CA SER A 143 28.87 -7.11 -5.02
C SER A 143 28.18 -8.00 -3.97
N GLU A 144 28.72 -8.08 -2.76
CA GLU A 144 28.20 -8.94 -1.68
C GLU A 144 27.33 -8.19 -0.66
N THR A 145 26.75 -7.05 -1.07
CA THR A 145 25.81 -6.30 -0.23
C THR A 145 24.43 -6.94 -0.24
N ASP A 146 23.67 -6.76 0.85
CA ASP A 146 22.28 -7.20 0.97
C ASP A 146 21.27 -6.12 0.54
N LEU A 147 21.76 -5.04 -0.08
CA LEU A 147 21.04 -3.83 -0.48
C LEU A 147 20.44 -3.01 0.68
N LEU A 148 20.60 -3.42 1.94
CA LEU A 148 20.08 -2.70 3.10
C LEU A 148 21.05 -1.62 3.59
N ILE A 149 20.49 -0.56 4.17
CA ILE A 149 21.25 0.57 4.72
C ILE A 149 21.15 0.56 6.24
N THR A 150 21.92 -0.35 6.86
CA THR A 150 21.84 -0.65 8.30
C THR A 150 22.98 -0.06 9.12
N ASP A 151 23.74 0.88 8.56
CA ASP A 151 24.87 1.53 9.21
C ASP A 151 25.04 2.96 8.67
N MET A 152 25.75 3.80 9.43
CA MET A 152 25.99 5.20 9.06
C MET A 152 26.90 5.38 7.84
N GLU A 153 27.79 4.44 7.55
CA GLU A 153 28.69 4.53 6.39
C GLU A 153 27.89 4.46 5.08
N LYS A 154 27.05 3.43 4.95
CA LYS A 154 26.14 3.29 3.81
C LYS A 154 25.10 4.40 3.77
N ALA A 155 24.57 4.81 4.92
CA ALA A 155 23.57 5.87 4.99
C ALA A 155 24.13 7.22 4.56
N SER A 156 25.37 7.55 4.95
CA SER A 156 26.07 8.76 4.51
C SER A 156 26.30 8.75 3.00
N ALA A 157 26.71 7.61 2.43
CA ALA A 157 26.87 7.46 0.99
C ALA A 157 25.55 7.62 0.22
N LEU A 158 24.43 7.14 0.77
CA LEU A 158 23.09 7.41 0.22
C LEU A 158 22.73 8.90 0.33
N ALA A 159 23.04 9.55 1.45
CA ALA A 159 22.76 10.95 1.68
C ALA A 159 23.53 11.89 0.72
N ASP A 160 24.66 11.47 0.14
CA ASP A 160 25.33 12.18 -0.98
C ASP A 160 24.37 12.44 -2.14
N CYS A 161 23.46 11.50 -2.43
CA CYS A 161 22.49 11.60 -3.52
C CYS A 161 21.40 12.66 -3.25
N LEU A 162 21.23 13.07 -2.00
CA LEU A 162 20.24 14.06 -1.58
C LEU A 162 20.77 15.49 -1.61
N VAL A 163 22.04 15.72 -1.98
CA VAL A 163 22.64 17.07 -2.03
C VAL A 163 21.97 17.93 -3.11
N ASP A 164 21.78 17.39 -4.31
CA ASP A 164 21.20 18.10 -5.47
C ASP A 164 19.78 17.64 -5.82
N SER A 165 19.25 16.62 -5.13
CA SER A 165 17.92 16.06 -5.37
C SER A 165 17.08 15.99 -4.10
N ASP A 166 15.76 16.02 -4.24
CA ASP A 166 14.80 15.82 -3.14
C ASP A 166 14.33 14.35 -3.01
N VAL A 167 14.79 13.50 -3.94
CA VAL A 167 14.43 12.08 -4.06
C VAL A 167 15.65 11.29 -4.51
N ALA A 168 15.96 10.21 -3.80
CA ALA A 168 16.94 9.22 -4.21
C ALA A 168 16.25 7.85 -4.32
N LEU A 169 16.52 7.12 -5.40
CA LEU A 169 16.16 5.72 -5.52
C LEU A 169 17.33 4.86 -5.03
N MET A 170 17.03 3.70 -4.47
CA MET A 170 18.00 2.69 -4.07
C MET A 170 17.78 1.48 -4.98
N ARG A 171 18.80 1.09 -5.74
CA ARG A 171 18.67 0.04 -6.77
C ARG A 171 18.13 -1.26 -6.15
N GLY A 172 16.99 -1.72 -6.68
CA GLY A 172 16.38 -2.99 -6.28
C GLY A 172 15.76 -2.99 -4.88
N HIS A 173 15.67 -1.83 -4.24
CA HIS A 173 15.24 -1.69 -2.85
C HIS A 173 14.01 -0.79 -2.76
N GLY A 174 14.17 0.50 -3.05
CA GLY A 174 13.14 1.49 -2.70
C GLY A 174 13.52 2.92 -3.03
N ALA A 175 12.93 3.86 -2.29
CA ALA A 175 13.17 5.28 -2.44
C ALA A 175 13.24 5.99 -1.10
N THR A 176 14.15 6.96 -1.01
CA THR A 176 14.28 7.90 0.10
C THR A 176 13.92 9.30 -0.41
N ILE A 177 12.91 9.90 0.20
CA ILE A 177 12.32 11.18 -0.16
C ILE A 177 12.35 12.07 1.06
N TYR A 178 12.73 13.33 0.91
CA TYR A 178 12.67 14.27 2.03
C TYR A 178 11.83 15.51 1.71
N GLY A 179 11.43 16.19 2.79
CA GLY A 179 10.72 17.46 2.75
C GLY A 179 11.26 18.44 3.79
N ARG A 180 11.03 19.72 3.52
CA ARG A 180 11.28 20.84 4.46
C ARG A 180 10.17 20.95 5.50
N THR A 181 9.06 20.23 5.29
CA THR A 181 8.00 19.97 6.26
C THR A 181 7.53 18.52 6.17
N LEU A 182 6.86 18.00 7.21
CA LEU A 182 6.27 16.65 7.17
C LEU A 182 5.21 16.50 6.05
N PRO A 183 4.26 17.44 5.87
CA PRO A 183 3.31 17.38 4.75
C PRO A 183 4.00 17.37 3.39
N GLU A 184 5.11 18.10 3.22
CA GLU A 184 5.87 18.09 1.97
C GLU A 184 6.53 16.74 1.70
N ALA A 185 7.13 16.10 2.70
CA ALA A 185 7.69 14.76 2.53
C ALA A 185 6.62 13.73 2.15
N VAL A 186 5.46 13.77 2.83
CA VAL A 186 4.30 12.90 2.53
C VAL A 186 3.75 13.16 1.13
N TYR A 187 3.57 14.43 0.75
CA TYR A 187 3.17 14.83 -0.61
C TYR A 187 4.10 14.24 -1.65
N ARG A 188 5.41 14.49 -1.50
CA ARG A 188 6.41 14.06 -2.49
C ARG A 188 6.41 12.55 -2.62
N ALA A 189 6.29 11.81 -1.53
CA ALA A 189 6.29 10.35 -1.57
C ALA A 189 5.07 9.79 -2.32
N ILE A 190 3.86 10.29 -2.04
CA ILE A 190 2.63 9.89 -2.75
C ILE A 190 2.71 10.23 -4.23
N TYR A 191 3.06 11.49 -4.54
CA TYR A 191 3.04 11.96 -5.92
C TYR A 191 4.22 11.43 -6.76
N ALA A 192 5.32 11.02 -6.14
CA ALA A 192 6.39 10.29 -6.83
C ALA A 192 5.94 8.88 -7.25
N GLU A 193 5.24 8.15 -6.38
CA GLU A 193 4.68 6.84 -6.71
C GLU A 193 3.63 6.92 -7.82
N LEU A 194 2.69 7.87 -7.72
CA LEU A 194 1.68 8.07 -8.75
C LEU A 194 2.29 8.50 -10.10
N ASN A 195 3.31 9.37 -10.08
CA ASN A 195 4.05 9.71 -11.29
C ASN A 195 4.78 8.50 -11.89
N ALA A 196 5.38 7.65 -11.04
CA ALA A 196 6.02 6.42 -11.48
C ALA A 196 5.03 5.49 -12.19
N GLN A 197 3.80 5.33 -11.68
CA GLN A 197 2.74 4.56 -12.33
C GLN A 197 2.34 5.15 -13.69
N ILE A 198 2.10 6.46 -13.76
CA ILE A 198 1.76 7.16 -15.02
C ILE A 198 2.90 6.97 -16.02
N LEU A 199 4.15 7.11 -15.59
CA LEU A 199 5.31 6.97 -16.45
C LEU A 199 5.48 5.53 -16.97
N LEU A 200 5.28 4.51 -16.13
CA LEU A 200 5.32 3.11 -16.56
C LEU A 200 4.27 2.83 -17.64
N ASN A 201 3.03 3.29 -17.42
CA ASN A 201 1.95 3.14 -18.40
C ASN A 201 2.25 3.91 -19.70
N SER A 202 2.77 5.13 -19.58
CA SER A 202 3.15 5.95 -20.73
C SER A 202 4.27 5.31 -21.55
N ALA A 203 5.28 4.75 -20.89
CA ALA A 203 6.38 4.05 -21.55
C ALA A 203 5.89 2.77 -22.26
N ALA A 204 4.92 2.05 -21.67
CA ALA A 204 4.30 0.89 -22.31
C ALA A 204 3.49 1.26 -23.57
N MET A 205 2.97 2.49 -23.65
CA MET A 205 2.31 3.03 -24.85
C MET A 205 3.28 3.50 -25.94
N GLY A 206 4.57 3.62 -25.64
CA GLY A 206 5.61 4.06 -26.57
C GLY A 206 6.28 5.35 -26.11
N THR A 207 6.50 6.28 -27.05
CA THR A 207 7.17 7.54 -26.73
C THR A 207 6.27 8.47 -25.93
N PHE A 208 6.85 9.16 -24.95
CA PHE A 208 6.16 10.11 -24.10
C PHE A 208 6.96 11.42 -24.01
N LYS A 209 6.30 12.50 -23.58
CA LYS A 209 6.94 13.80 -23.34
C LYS A 209 6.95 14.08 -21.84
N ALA A 210 8.15 14.14 -21.26
CA ALA A 210 8.33 14.59 -19.89
C ALA A 210 8.13 16.11 -19.76
N LEU A 211 7.85 16.57 -18.55
CA LEU A 211 7.87 17.99 -18.22
C LEU A 211 9.27 18.55 -18.43
N SER A 212 9.35 19.72 -19.06
CA SER A 212 10.56 20.50 -19.16
C SER A 212 11.01 21.05 -17.80
N VAL A 213 12.28 21.47 -17.70
CA VAL A 213 12.82 22.10 -16.49
C VAL A 213 12.02 23.36 -16.11
N GLY A 214 11.57 24.15 -17.10
CA GLY A 214 10.74 25.32 -16.88
C GLY A 214 9.36 24.99 -16.29
N GLU A 215 8.70 23.96 -16.83
CA GLU A 215 7.41 23.47 -16.30
C GLU A 215 7.55 22.90 -14.89
N CYS A 216 8.64 22.17 -14.60
CA CYS A 216 8.95 21.67 -13.27
C CYS A 216 9.10 22.82 -12.26
N LYS A 217 9.84 23.88 -12.62
CA LYS A 217 10.01 25.06 -11.76
C LYS A 217 8.66 25.76 -11.51
N ALA A 218 7.89 26.02 -12.56
CA ALA A 218 6.61 26.72 -12.46
C ALA A 218 5.58 25.93 -11.62
N THR A 219 5.54 24.61 -11.77
CA THR A 219 4.63 23.74 -10.99
C THR A 219 5.02 23.70 -9.52
N VAL A 220 6.31 23.61 -9.19
CA VAL A 220 6.79 23.70 -7.79
C VAL A 220 6.44 25.06 -7.18
N GLU A 221 6.71 26.16 -7.87
CA GLU A 221 6.36 27.52 -7.40
C GLU A 221 4.85 27.68 -7.15
N ARG A 222 4.02 27.05 -7.99
CA ARG A 222 2.56 27.09 -7.86
C ARG A 222 2.03 26.21 -6.74
N ILE A 223 2.58 25.00 -6.56
CA ILE A 223 2.02 23.98 -5.68
C ILE A 223 2.61 24.07 -4.27
N SER A 224 3.91 24.32 -4.10
CA SER A 224 4.57 24.31 -2.79
C SER A 224 3.89 25.20 -1.74
N PRO A 225 3.40 26.43 -2.03
CA PRO A 225 2.69 27.23 -1.05
C PRO A 225 1.35 26.64 -0.57
N GLN A 226 0.79 25.70 -1.31
CA GLN A 226 -0.47 25.03 -0.99
C GLN A 226 -0.24 23.75 -0.17
N ILE A 227 0.97 23.18 -0.20
CA ILE A 227 1.33 21.99 0.58
C ILE A 227 1.31 22.36 2.07
N GLY A 228 0.31 21.85 2.80
CA GLY A 228 0.07 22.18 4.21
C GLY A 228 -1.14 23.09 4.45
N ALA A 229 -1.77 23.63 3.40
CA ALA A 229 -3.06 24.29 3.53
C ALA A 229 -4.16 23.29 3.94
N PRO A 230 -5.18 23.73 4.72
CA PRO A 230 -6.33 22.90 5.03
C PRO A 230 -6.97 22.35 3.75
N GLY A 231 -7.14 21.03 3.68
CA GLY A 231 -7.82 20.36 2.56
C GLY A 231 -6.93 19.64 1.54
N ILE A 232 -5.62 19.91 1.46
CA ILE A 232 -4.74 19.17 0.51
C ILE A 232 -4.30 17.81 1.08
N PHE A 233 -4.11 17.73 2.41
CA PHE A 233 -3.94 16.47 3.15
C PHE A 233 -4.64 16.45 4.52
N GLY A 234 -5.45 17.48 4.83
CA GLY A 234 -6.13 17.60 6.14
C GLY A 234 -5.26 18.13 7.30
N CYS A 235 -4.02 18.56 7.08
CA CYS A 235 -3.05 18.86 8.16
C CYS A 235 -3.24 20.22 8.90
N GLY A 236 -4.37 20.91 8.76
CA GLY A 236 -4.51 22.31 9.19
C GLY A 236 -4.94 22.55 10.65
N LYS A 237 -5.33 21.50 11.38
CA LYS A 237 -5.69 21.44 12.81
C LYS A 237 -6.51 20.15 12.99
N LEU A 238 -5.85 19.05 13.30
CA LEU A 238 -6.53 17.78 13.61
C LEU A 238 -6.54 17.64 15.13
N ASN A 239 -7.65 18.04 15.73
CA ASN A 239 -7.87 17.85 17.16
C ASN A 239 -7.96 16.34 17.45
N ALA A 240 -7.57 15.95 18.67
CA ALA A 240 -7.41 14.60 19.17
C ALA A 240 -8.70 13.73 19.25
N THR A 241 -9.71 13.98 18.41
CA THR A 241 -11.02 13.31 18.41
C THR A 241 -11.24 12.37 17.21
N ASP A 242 -10.22 12.09 16.40
CA ASP A 242 -10.30 11.22 15.22
C ASP A 242 -10.15 9.71 15.50
N TYR A 243 -10.25 9.28 16.77
CA TYR A 243 -9.96 7.89 17.16
C TYR A 243 -11.23 7.06 17.34
N GLY A 244 -11.64 6.38 16.27
CA GLY A 244 -12.71 5.39 16.28
C GLY A 244 -12.42 4.20 15.38
N LEU A 245 -11.22 3.60 15.47
CA LEU A 245 -10.89 2.32 14.82
C LEU A 245 -9.61 1.64 15.36
N VAL A 246 -9.25 1.90 16.62
CA VAL A 246 -8.17 1.18 17.32
C VAL A 246 -8.71 0.65 18.64
N LEU A 247 -9.44 -0.46 18.56
CA LEU A 247 -9.66 -1.34 19.70
C LEU A 247 -9.92 -2.77 19.24
N LEU A 248 -8.99 -3.39 18.48
CA LEU A 248 -8.99 -4.86 18.29
C LEU A 248 -7.72 -5.48 17.67
N LEU A 249 -6.53 -4.85 17.74
CA LEU A 249 -5.29 -5.48 17.25
C LEU A 249 -4.08 -5.43 18.18
N THR A 250 -4.29 -5.26 19.48
CA THR A 250 -3.31 -5.66 20.51
C THR A 250 -4.03 -6.21 21.74
N TYR A 251 -4.44 -7.48 21.71
CA TYR A 251 -4.30 -8.36 22.88
C TYR A 251 -4.44 -9.84 22.49
N ARG A 252 -3.51 -10.64 23.02
CA ARG A 252 -3.41 -12.13 23.06
C ARG A 252 -2.80 -12.86 21.86
N ARG A 253 -1.46 -12.83 21.84
CA ARG A 253 -0.73 -14.09 22.05
C ARG A 253 -0.90 -14.48 23.52
N ASP A 254 -1.72 -15.49 23.78
CA ASP A 254 -1.52 -16.48 24.85
C ASP A 254 -2.55 -17.59 24.73
N TRP A 255 -2.14 -18.66 24.07
CA TRP A 255 -2.83 -19.95 24.11
C TRP A 255 -2.36 -20.70 25.35
N LYS A 256 -3.08 -20.55 26.48
CA LYS A 256 -3.53 -21.62 27.41
C LYS A 256 -4.05 -21.07 28.75
N ARG A 257 -5.17 -21.69 29.16
CA ARG A 257 -5.75 -21.87 30.50
C ARG A 257 -6.70 -20.81 31.10
N ASP A 258 -7.89 -21.35 31.40
CA ASP A 258 -8.77 -21.13 32.56
C ASP A 258 -9.71 -19.91 32.59
N ARG A 259 -10.97 -20.22 32.23
CA ARG A 259 -12.21 -20.01 33.00
C ARG A 259 -12.31 -18.81 33.99
N VAL A 260 -13.42 -18.06 33.77
CA VAL A 260 -14.24 -17.28 34.73
C VAL A 260 -13.74 -15.87 35.11
N GLY A 261 -14.60 -14.86 34.88
CA GLY A 261 -14.57 -13.59 35.61
C GLY A 261 -15.16 -12.41 34.86
N LYS A 262 -16.39 -12.01 35.23
CA LYS A 262 -17.08 -10.78 34.81
C LYS A 262 -16.29 -9.53 35.23
N ASN A 263 -16.32 -8.46 34.42
CA ASN A 263 -16.82 -7.15 34.87
C ASN A 263 -17.01 -6.13 33.74
N THR A 264 -18.19 -5.52 33.78
CA THR A 264 -18.74 -4.39 33.04
C THR A 264 -18.22 -3.03 33.54
N MET A 265 -18.50 -1.97 32.76
CA MET A 265 -18.44 -0.50 33.00
C MET A 265 -17.29 0.18 32.22
N ALA A 266 -17.47 1.26 31.45
CA ALA A 266 -18.57 2.20 31.32
C ALA A 266 -18.65 2.75 29.89
N HIS A 267 -19.85 2.71 29.30
CA HIS A 267 -20.27 3.54 28.17
C HIS A 267 -20.89 4.81 28.76
N GLU A 268 -20.34 5.98 28.47
CA GLU A 268 -21.13 7.21 28.28
C GLU A 268 -20.21 8.39 27.96
N THR A 269 -20.67 9.24 27.04
CA THR A 269 -20.13 10.55 26.63
C THR A 269 -19.37 10.60 25.29
N LEU A 270 -19.99 10.19 24.18
CA LEU A 270 -19.65 10.67 22.84
C LEU A 270 -20.91 10.68 21.95
N ALA A 271 -21.71 11.73 22.08
CA ALA A 271 -22.74 12.08 21.10
C ALA A 271 -22.62 13.58 20.81
N ASN A 272 -22.54 13.92 19.52
CA ASN A 272 -22.65 15.26 18.92
C ASN A 272 -21.34 16.03 18.63
N SER A 273 -20.71 15.71 17.49
CA SER A 273 -20.22 16.70 16.51
C SER A 273 -19.91 16.01 15.16
N GLU A 274 -20.60 16.43 14.10
CA GLU A 274 -20.69 15.82 12.75
C GLU A 274 -19.40 15.95 11.88
N PRO A 275 -18.90 14.88 11.21
CA PRO A 275 -17.69 14.88 10.36
C PRO A 275 -17.97 14.88 8.84
N PHE A 276 -17.02 15.38 8.04
CA PHE A 276 -16.98 15.06 6.60
C PHE A 276 -16.33 13.66 6.45
N LEU A 277 -17.21 12.67 6.42
CA LEU A 277 -16.97 11.25 6.64
C LEU A 277 -16.56 10.53 5.33
N LEU A 278 -16.18 9.26 5.45
CA LEU A 278 -16.41 8.24 4.41
C LEU A 278 -17.89 8.19 3.91
N SER A 279 -18.80 8.99 4.48
CA SER A 279 -20.18 9.19 4.02
C SER A 279 -20.25 9.72 2.59
N ASP A 280 -19.28 10.54 2.18
CA ASP A 280 -19.30 11.24 0.89
C ASP A 280 -18.37 10.56 -0.14
N GLU A 281 -17.77 9.43 0.22
CA GLU A 281 -17.01 8.62 -0.71
C GLU A 281 -17.94 7.89 -1.68
N ARG A 282 -17.52 7.78 -2.94
CA ARG A 282 -18.32 7.07 -3.93
C ARG A 282 -18.42 5.61 -3.53
N LEU A 283 -19.65 5.09 -3.54
CA LEU A 283 -19.96 3.70 -3.20
C LEU A 283 -19.04 2.68 -3.88
N ALA A 284 -18.71 2.88 -5.15
CA ALA A 284 -17.78 2.02 -5.89
C ALA A 284 -16.38 1.94 -5.27
N HIS A 285 -15.89 3.05 -4.70
CA HIS A 285 -14.60 3.07 -4.02
C HIS A 285 -14.65 2.33 -2.69
N LEU A 286 -15.71 2.52 -1.89
CA LEU A 286 -15.92 1.79 -0.64
C LEU A 286 -15.97 0.28 -0.88
N VAL A 287 -16.75 -0.17 -1.87
CA VAL A 287 -16.82 -1.58 -2.27
C VAL A 287 -15.43 -2.12 -2.64
N ARG A 288 -14.64 -1.36 -3.41
CA ARG A 288 -13.29 -1.76 -3.79
C ARG A 288 -12.34 -1.88 -2.61
N LEU A 289 -12.39 -0.94 -1.65
CA LEU A 289 -11.54 -0.97 -0.46
C LEU A 289 -11.87 -2.18 0.42
N VAL A 290 -13.16 -2.43 0.64
CA VAL A 290 -13.64 -3.59 1.39
C VAL A 290 -13.23 -4.90 0.68
N ALA A 291 -13.42 -4.99 -0.65
CA ALA A 291 -13.00 -6.16 -1.43
C ALA A 291 -11.48 -6.42 -1.35
N LYS A 292 -10.64 -5.38 -1.40
CA LYS A 292 -9.19 -5.51 -1.18
C LYS A 292 -8.86 -6.00 0.24
N GLY A 293 -9.60 -5.51 1.24
CA GLY A 293 -9.51 -5.95 2.62
C GLY A 293 -9.75 -7.45 2.75
N PHE A 294 -10.88 -7.94 2.23
CA PHE A 294 -11.21 -9.37 2.16
C PHE A 294 -10.10 -10.20 1.53
N SER A 295 -9.63 -9.80 0.35
CA SER A 295 -8.58 -10.53 -0.37
C SER A 295 -7.28 -10.62 0.42
N ARG A 296 -6.85 -9.52 1.05
CA ARG A 296 -5.61 -9.49 1.84
C ARG A 296 -5.71 -10.34 3.11
N CYS A 297 -6.80 -10.20 3.86
CA CYS A 297 -7.01 -10.94 5.10
C CYS A 297 -7.08 -12.46 4.85
N LEU A 298 -7.71 -12.87 3.75
CA LEU A 298 -7.77 -14.27 3.37
C LEU A 298 -6.44 -14.77 2.81
N GLN A 299 -5.73 -14.00 1.97
CA GLN A 299 -4.43 -14.40 1.42
C GLN A 299 -3.40 -14.72 2.52
N ILE A 300 -3.39 -13.96 3.62
CA ILE A 300 -2.49 -14.23 4.76
C ILE A 300 -2.70 -15.65 5.30
N ARG A 301 -3.96 -16.05 5.49
CA ARG A 301 -4.33 -17.38 6.01
C ARG A 301 -4.09 -18.49 4.98
N LEU A 302 -4.47 -18.26 3.72
CA LEU A 302 -4.27 -19.24 2.64
C LEU A 302 -2.78 -19.57 2.39
N ALA A 303 -1.87 -18.61 2.66
CA ALA A 303 -0.45 -18.79 2.46
C ALA A 303 0.13 -19.91 3.36
N GLU A 304 -0.43 -20.14 4.55
CA GLU A 304 -0.02 -21.23 5.45
C GLU A 304 -0.28 -22.61 4.84
N HIS A 305 -1.23 -22.70 3.90
CA HIS A 305 -1.56 -23.92 3.16
C HIS A 305 -0.94 -23.96 1.76
N GLY A 306 -0.03 -23.03 1.43
CA GLY A 306 0.59 -22.95 0.11
C GLY A 306 -0.38 -22.56 -1.01
N VAL A 307 -1.53 -21.96 -0.67
CA VAL A 307 -2.56 -21.57 -1.64
C VAL A 307 -2.55 -20.06 -1.83
N SER A 308 -2.49 -19.62 -3.09
CA SER A 308 -2.71 -18.20 -3.41
C SER A 308 -4.21 -17.89 -3.41
N PHE A 309 -4.58 -16.66 -3.08
CA PHE A 309 -5.95 -16.15 -3.23
C PHE A 309 -6.44 -16.33 -4.66
N GLY A 310 -5.53 -16.16 -5.63
CA GLY A 310 -5.78 -16.47 -7.03
C GLY A 310 -6.18 -17.93 -7.25
N HIS A 311 -5.53 -18.93 -6.63
CA HIS A 311 -5.93 -20.34 -6.73
C HIS A 311 -7.22 -20.64 -5.96
N TRP A 312 -7.41 -20.01 -4.81
CA TRP A 312 -8.61 -20.13 -3.97
C TRP A 312 -9.89 -19.79 -4.74
N THR A 313 -9.89 -18.74 -5.58
CA THR A 313 -11.08 -18.38 -6.37
C THR A 313 -11.49 -19.50 -7.34
N TYR A 314 -10.54 -20.20 -7.96
CA TYR A 314 -10.85 -21.37 -8.80
C TYR A 314 -11.31 -22.57 -7.97
N LEU A 315 -10.64 -22.85 -6.84
CA LEU A 315 -11.01 -23.95 -5.95
C LEU A 315 -12.46 -23.82 -5.48
N ARG A 316 -12.88 -22.60 -5.09
CA ARG A 316 -14.27 -22.31 -4.72
C ARG A 316 -15.28 -22.73 -5.79
N VAL A 317 -15.05 -22.33 -7.05
CA VAL A 317 -15.95 -22.67 -8.15
C VAL A 317 -15.96 -24.17 -8.40
N LEU A 318 -14.80 -24.83 -8.30
CA LEU A 318 -14.67 -26.27 -8.53
C LEU A 318 -15.24 -27.13 -7.38
N TRP A 319 -15.22 -26.63 -6.13
CA TRP A 319 -15.88 -27.31 -5.00
C TRP A 319 -17.40 -27.24 -5.09
N GLU A 320 -17.95 -26.20 -5.71
CA GLU A 320 -19.37 -26.09 -6.02
C GLU A 320 -19.76 -26.98 -7.20
N GLN A 321 -18.96 -26.95 -8.28
CA GLN A 321 -19.18 -27.79 -9.44
C GLN A 321 -17.88 -28.22 -10.10
N ASP A 322 -17.57 -29.50 -9.92
CA ASP A 322 -16.41 -30.12 -10.54
C ASP A 322 -16.70 -30.56 -11.99
N GLY A 323 -15.64 -30.77 -12.79
CA GLY A 323 -15.79 -31.30 -14.15
C GLY A 323 -16.36 -30.28 -15.15
N ILE A 324 -15.89 -29.04 -15.08
CA ILE A 324 -16.31 -27.93 -15.95
C ILE A 324 -15.20 -27.54 -16.94
N THR A 325 -15.55 -26.84 -18.03
CA THR A 325 -14.56 -26.41 -19.02
C THR A 325 -13.85 -25.13 -18.62
N GLN A 326 -12.71 -24.84 -19.25
CA GLN A 326 -11.98 -23.58 -19.06
C GLN A 326 -12.87 -22.35 -19.37
N ARG A 327 -13.73 -22.44 -20.39
CA ARG A 327 -14.66 -21.39 -20.77
C ARG A 327 -15.74 -21.17 -19.72
N ASP A 328 -16.24 -22.25 -19.11
CA ASP A 328 -17.20 -22.15 -18.02
C ASP A 328 -16.57 -21.48 -16.78
N LEU A 329 -15.31 -21.83 -16.45
CA LEU A 329 -14.56 -21.17 -15.38
C LEU A 329 -14.33 -19.68 -15.66
N SER A 330 -13.93 -19.33 -16.88
CA SER A 330 -13.78 -17.94 -17.33
C SER A 330 -15.06 -17.14 -17.12
N THR A 331 -16.19 -17.71 -17.51
CA THR A 331 -17.51 -17.10 -17.35
C THR A 331 -17.87 -16.92 -15.87
N ARG A 332 -17.70 -17.97 -15.05
CA ARG A 332 -18.06 -17.94 -13.61
C ARG A 332 -17.19 -17.01 -12.78
N LEU A 333 -15.93 -16.85 -13.15
CA LEU A 333 -14.99 -15.99 -12.45
C LEU A 333 -14.96 -14.55 -12.99
N GLY A 334 -15.63 -14.26 -14.11
CA GLY A 334 -15.57 -12.96 -14.77
C GLY A 334 -14.15 -12.62 -15.26
N LEU A 335 -13.36 -13.63 -15.63
CA LEU A 335 -11.97 -13.48 -16.08
C LEU A 335 -11.83 -13.84 -17.55
N MET A 336 -10.84 -13.28 -18.24
CA MET A 336 -10.52 -13.64 -19.62
C MET A 336 -9.94 -15.06 -19.74
N GLU A 337 -10.27 -15.79 -20.80
CA GLU A 337 -9.80 -17.17 -21.02
C GLU A 337 -8.26 -17.34 -20.94
N PRO A 338 -7.41 -16.42 -21.45
CA PRO A 338 -5.95 -16.53 -21.29
C PRO A 338 -5.47 -16.43 -19.83
N THR A 339 -6.14 -15.62 -19.01
CA THR A 339 -5.84 -15.49 -17.57
C THR A 339 -6.17 -16.78 -16.83
N VAL A 340 -7.33 -17.35 -17.13
CA VAL A 340 -7.76 -18.65 -16.62
C VAL A 340 -6.78 -19.74 -17.04
N HIS A 341 -6.36 -19.77 -18.31
CA HIS A 341 -5.40 -20.75 -18.80
C HIS A 341 -4.11 -20.75 -17.97
N THR A 342 -3.53 -19.57 -17.76
CA THR A 342 -2.28 -19.40 -17.00
C THR A 342 -2.44 -19.83 -15.54
N ALA A 343 -3.58 -19.52 -14.92
CA ALA A 343 -3.86 -19.95 -13.55
C ALA A 343 -4.03 -21.48 -13.45
N LEU A 344 -4.74 -22.09 -14.39
CA LEU A 344 -4.94 -23.53 -14.42
C LEU A 344 -3.62 -24.30 -14.62
N GLU A 345 -2.67 -23.80 -15.42
CA GLU A 345 -1.34 -24.42 -15.53
C GLU A 345 -0.61 -24.44 -14.18
N LYS A 346 -0.69 -23.35 -13.43
CA LYS A 346 -0.09 -23.27 -12.08
C LYS A 346 -0.79 -24.23 -11.10
N MET A 347 -2.11 -24.32 -11.14
CA MET A 347 -2.86 -25.23 -10.27
C MET A 347 -2.65 -26.72 -10.61
N LEU A 348 -2.47 -27.05 -11.90
CA LEU A 348 -2.06 -28.39 -12.33
C LEU A 348 -0.68 -28.75 -11.75
N LYS A 349 0.29 -27.84 -11.89
CA LYS A 349 1.65 -28.02 -11.35
C LYS A 349 1.66 -28.14 -9.82
N ALA A 350 0.77 -27.42 -9.15
CA ALA A 350 0.58 -27.51 -7.70
C ALA A 350 -0.19 -28.78 -7.26
N GLY A 351 -0.60 -29.64 -8.20
CA GLY A 351 -1.32 -30.88 -7.89
C GLY A 351 -2.73 -30.65 -7.34
N LEU A 352 -3.33 -29.47 -7.56
CA LEU A 352 -4.65 -29.09 -7.02
C LEU A 352 -5.80 -29.52 -7.94
N ILE A 353 -5.52 -29.69 -9.23
CA ILE A 353 -6.50 -30.04 -10.25
C ILE A 353 -5.91 -31.08 -11.21
N ARG A 354 -6.77 -31.73 -11.98
CA ARG A 354 -6.47 -32.61 -13.11
C ARG A 354 -7.30 -32.19 -14.34
N ARG A 355 -6.84 -32.54 -15.53
CA ARG A 355 -7.55 -32.28 -16.79
C ARG A 355 -7.82 -33.57 -17.53
N GLU A 356 -9.07 -33.77 -17.93
CA GLU A 356 -9.49 -34.98 -18.63
C GLU A 356 -10.42 -34.68 -19.82
N HIS A 357 -10.47 -35.61 -20.76
CA HIS A 357 -11.49 -35.58 -21.82
C HIS A 357 -12.70 -36.38 -21.33
N ARG A 358 -13.91 -35.90 -21.62
CA ARG A 358 -15.14 -36.62 -21.31
C ARG A 358 -15.58 -37.44 -22.52
N ASP A 359 -16.06 -38.66 -22.25
CA ASP A 359 -16.54 -39.69 -23.18
C ASP A 359 -16.78 -39.21 -24.63
N GLY A 360 -15.87 -39.58 -25.52
CA GLY A 360 -15.98 -39.37 -26.97
C GLY A 360 -15.65 -37.96 -27.50
N ASN A 361 -15.61 -36.92 -26.67
CA ASN A 361 -15.33 -35.55 -27.12
C ASN A 361 -13.85 -35.17 -26.93
N LYS A 362 -12.99 -35.61 -27.85
CA LYS A 362 -11.54 -35.29 -27.85
C LYS A 362 -11.21 -33.80 -28.04
N LYS A 363 -12.20 -32.93 -28.31
CA LYS A 363 -11.96 -31.50 -28.55
C LYS A 363 -12.01 -30.65 -27.28
N LYS A 364 -12.72 -31.07 -26.23
CA LYS A 364 -12.89 -30.27 -25.00
C LYS A 364 -12.23 -30.96 -23.81
N LYS A 365 -11.38 -30.20 -23.10
CA LYS A 365 -10.80 -30.62 -21.82
C LYS A 365 -11.67 -30.10 -20.68
N TYR A 366 -11.96 -30.99 -19.74
CA TYR A 366 -12.68 -30.71 -18.50
C TYR A 366 -11.69 -30.70 -17.35
N ILE A 367 -11.93 -29.79 -16.40
CA ILE A 367 -11.08 -29.57 -15.24
C ILE A 367 -11.78 -30.18 -14.05
N TYR A 368 -11.04 -31.03 -13.35
CA TYR A 368 -11.50 -31.69 -12.14
C TYR A 368 -10.56 -31.37 -10.97
N LEU A 369 -11.07 -31.37 -9.75
CA LEU A 369 -10.24 -31.36 -8.56
C LEU A 369 -9.47 -32.67 -8.43
N SER A 370 -8.20 -32.57 -8.02
CA SER A 370 -7.45 -33.72 -7.50
C SER A 370 -7.93 -34.07 -6.09
N ASP A 371 -7.47 -35.19 -5.54
CA ASP A 371 -7.76 -35.56 -4.15
C ASP A 371 -7.28 -34.48 -3.18
N THR A 372 -6.07 -33.95 -3.39
CA THR A 372 -5.53 -32.80 -2.65
C THR A 372 -6.43 -31.57 -2.76
N GLY A 373 -6.87 -31.22 -3.97
CA GLY A 373 -7.76 -30.09 -4.21
C GLY A 373 -9.11 -30.24 -3.50
N ARG A 374 -9.64 -31.47 -3.41
CA ARG A 374 -10.89 -31.76 -2.70
C ARG A 374 -10.73 -31.64 -1.19
N LEU A 375 -9.66 -32.20 -0.64
CA LEU A 375 -9.40 -32.20 0.81
C LEU A 375 -9.17 -30.79 1.37
N LEU A 376 -8.58 -29.90 0.57
CA LEU A 376 -8.34 -28.51 0.97
C LEU A 376 -9.61 -27.73 1.30
N ARG A 377 -10.80 -28.16 0.86
CA ARG A 377 -12.05 -27.47 1.21
C ARG A 377 -12.24 -27.37 2.72
N ALA A 378 -12.02 -28.48 3.43
CA ALA A 378 -12.25 -28.57 4.88
C ALA A 378 -11.30 -27.64 5.66
N GLU A 379 -10.11 -27.39 5.14
CA GLU A 379 -9.10 -26.53 5.76
C GLU A 379 -9.30 -25.05 5.41
N LEU A 380 -9.63 -24.75 4.15
CA LEU A 380 -9.60 -23.38 3.65
C LEU A 380 -10.95 -22.65 3.77
N GLU A 381 -12.08 -23.37 3.72
CA GLU A 381 -13.43 -22.77 3.86
C GLU A 381 -13.63 -22.09 5.23
N PRO A 382 -13.21 -22.68 6.37
CA PRO A 382 -13.28 -22.01 7.67
C PRO A 382 -12.50 -20.69 7.74
N LEU A 383 -11.37 -20.58 7.05
CA LEU A 383 -10.56 -19.36 7.01
C LEU A 383 -11.31 -18.21 6.30
N ALA A 384 -12.07 -18.53 5.26
CA ALA A 384 -12.93 -17.57 4.59
C ALA A 384 -14.14 -17.16 5.44
N VAL A 385 -14.71 -18.09 6.21
CA VAL A 385 -15.77 -17.79 7.18
C VAL A 385 -15.24 -16.84 8.26
N GLU A 386 -14.09 -17.14 8.84
CA GLU A 386 -13.45 -16.29 9.86
C GLU A 386 -13.21 -14.86 9.35
N VAL A 387 -12.73 -14.70 8.12
CA VAL A 387 -12.53 -13.38 7.52
C VAL A 387 -13.86 -12.64 7.32
N ASN A 388 -14.94 -13.35 6.99
CA ASN A 388 -16.28 -12.75 6.94
C ASN A 388 -16.72 -12.30 8.33
N ASP A 389 -16.57 -13.16 9.33
CA ASP A 389 -16.96 -12.85 10.72
C ASP A 389 -16.26 -11.59 11.22
N ILE A 390 -14.95 -11.48 10.98
CA ILE A 390 -14.15 -10.27 11.29
C ILE A 390 -14.69 -9.04 10.54
N ALA A 391 -14.97 -9.17 9.26
CA ALA A 391 -15.45 -8.05 8.45
C ALA A 391 -16.86 -7.58 8.85
N THR A 392 -17.62 -8.45 9.50
CA THR A 392 -19.00 -8.19 9.93
C THR A 392 -19.15 -7.95 11.43
N GLU A 393 -18.05 -8.00 12.17
CA GLU A 393 -18.07 -7.82 13.62
C GLU A 393 -18.72 -6.49 14.01
N GLY A 394 -19.68 -6.54 14.95
CA GLY A 394 -20.45 -5.38 15.40
C GLY A 394 -21.67 -5.02 14.54
N LEU A 395 -21.89 -5.69 13.39
CA LEU A 395 -23.12 -5.52 12.59
C LEU A 395 -24.23 -6.46 13.09
N GLN A 396 -25.47 -5.96 13.09
CA GLN A 396 -26.64 -6.79 13.42
C GLN A 396 -27.00 -7.71 12.25
N ASP A 397 -27.53 -8.90 12.52
CA ASP A 397 -27.94 -9.87 11.48
C ASP A 397 -28.88 -9.25 10.43
N GLY A 398 -29.81 -8.39 10.87
CA GLY A 398 -30.72 -7.68 9.98
C GLY A 398 -30.01 -6.70 9.03
N ASP A 399 -28.95 -6.05 9.48
CA ASP A 399 -28.14 -5.15 8.65
C ASP A 399 -27.28 -5.93 7.66
N LEU A 400 -26.73 -7.06 8.08
CA LEU A 400 -25.99 -7.97 7.20
C LEU A 400 -26.87 -8.51 6.07
N LEU A 401 -28.10 -8.90 6.38
CA LEU A 401 -29.09 -9.32 5.38
C LEU A 401 -29.42 -8.19 4.39
N ARG A 402 -29.61 -6.96 4.87
CA ARG A 402 -29.85 -5.79 4.03
C ARG A 402 -28.65 -5.47 3.14
N LEU A 403 -27.44 -5.44 3.71
CA LEU A 403 -26.20 -5.21 2.97
C LEU A 403 -26.03 -6.23 1.85
N ARG A 404 -26.24 -7.52 2.16
CA ARG A 404 -26.18 -8.59 1.15
C ARG A 404 -27.19 -8.37 0.02
N ALA A 405 -28.44 -8.03 0.36
CA ALA A 405 -29.48 -7.75 -0.64
C ALA A 405 -29.11 -6.56 -1.53
N MET A 406 -28.57 -5.48 -0.95
CA MET A 406 -28.13 -4.30 -1.69
C MET A 406 -26.96 -4.60 -2.63
N LEU A 407 -25.95 -5.36 -2.17
CA LEU A 407 -24.82 -5.77 -3.00
C LEU A 407 -25.25 -6.68 -4.17
N LEU A 408 -26.19 -7.60 -3.93
CA LEU A 408 -26.76 -8.43 -4.99
C LEU A 408 -27.55 -7.60 -6.02
N HIS A 409 -28.31 -6.61 -5.56
CA HIS A 409 -29.02 -5.70 -6.45
C HIS A 409 -28.06 -4.86 -7.30
N MET A 410 -27.00 -4.31 -6.69
CA MET A 410 -25.94 -3.59 -7.42
C MET A 410 -25.26 -4.48 -8.45
N HIS A 411 -24.92 -5.72 -8.08
CA HIS A 411 -24.35 -6.69 -9.00
C HIS A 411 -25.27 -6.93 -10.21
N ALA A 412 -26.57 -7.14 -9.98
CA ALA A 412 -27.53 -7.33 -11.06
C ALA A 412 -27.60 -6.12 -12.00
N ASN A 413 -27.65 -4.89 -11.46
CA ASN A 413 -27.68 -3.67 -12.27
C ASN A 413 -26.42 -3.54 -13.14
N LEU A 414 -25.24 -3.82 -12.58
CA LEU A 414 -23.97 -3.77 -13.32
C LEU A 414 -23.88 -4.86 -14.40
N SER A 415 -24.38 -6.06 -14.15
CA SER A 415 -24.43 -7.12 -15.15
C SER A 415 -25.36 -6.77 -16.33
N VAL A 416 -26.49 -6.10 -16.06
CA VAL A 416 -27.41 -5.62 -17.11
C VAL A 416 -26.76 -4.52 -17.94
N ASP A 417 -26.06 -3.57 -17.30
CA ASP A 417 -25.31 -2.51 -17.98
C ASP A 417 -24.21 -3.09 -18.89
N GLU A 418 -23.43 -4.05 -18.38
CA GLU A 418 -22.40 -4.74 -19.17
C GLU A 418 -22.99 -5.49 -20.37
N ALA A 419 -24.10 -6.21 -20.18
CA ALA A 419 -24.79 -6.89 -21.27
C ALA A 419 -25.32 -5.91 -22.33
N SER A 420 -25.89 -4.78 -21.91
CA SER A 420 -26.38 -3.74 -22.82
C SER A 420 -25.24 -3.07 -23.59
N ALA A 421 -24.11 -2.81 -22.93
CA ALA A 421 -22.92 -2.30 -23.61
C ALA A 421 -22.45 -3.24 -24.73
N LEU A 422 -22.44 -4.56 -24.46
CA LEU A 422 -22.09 -5.57 -25.46
C LEU A 422 -23.05 -5.58 -26.66
N GLU A 423 -24.36 -5.46 -26.43
CA GLU A 423 -25.37 -5.33 -27.50
C GLU A 423 -25.15 -4.09 -28.37
N GLN A 424 -24.67 -3.00 -27.76
CA GLN A 424 -24.30 -1.76 -28.44
C GLN A 424 -22.91 -1.83 -29.13
N GLY A 425 -22.26 -3.00 -29.13
CA GLY A 425 -20.93 -3.21 -29.70
C GLY A 425 -19.78 -2.66 -28.85
N LEU A 426 -20.06 -2.20 -27.63
CA LEU A 426 -19.06 -1.78 -26.65
C LEU A 426 -18.63 -3.01 -25.83
N SER A 427 -17.45 -3.55 -26.11
CA SER A 427 -16.84 -4.59 -25.28
C SER A 427 -15.69 -4.02 -24.46
N MET A 428 -15.42 -4.61 -23.29
CA MET A 428 -14.17 -4.37 -22.58
C MET A 428 -12.98 -4.58 -23.54
N PRO A 429 -12.26 -3.51 -23.91
CA PRO A 429 -11.23 -3.62 -24.92
C PRO A 429 -10.06 -4.43 -24.34
N SER A 430 -9.49 -5.31 -25.17
CA SER A 430 -8.22 -5.94 -24.84
C SER A 430 -7.20 -4.87 -24.49
N THR A 431 -6.37 -5.09 -23.47
CA THR A 431 -5.25 -4.20 -23.11
C THR A 431 -4.35 -3.89 -24.32
N ARG A 432 -4.33 -4.77 -25.33
CA ARG A 432 -3.63 -4.59 -26.60
C ARG A 432 -4.32 -3.61 -27.58
N LYS A 433 -5.66 -3.50 -27.54
CA LYS A 433 -6.47 -2.61 -28.40
C LYS A 433 -6.59 -1.18 -27.85
N LEU A 434 -6.39 -0.98 -26.56
CA LEU A 434 -6.46 0.34 -25.91
C LEU A 434 -5.31 1.29 -26.33
N GLY A 435 -4.26 0.78 -26.98
CA GLY A 435 -3.08 1.54 -27.40
C GLY A 435 -3.05 1.92 -28.89
N GLU A 436 -4.06 1.56 -29.68
CA GLU A 436 -4.15 2.00 -31.08
C GLU A 436 -4.86 3.36 -31.14
N PRO A 437 -4.27 4.40 -31.76
CA PRO A 437 -4.93 5.70 -31.89
C PRO A 437 -6.22 5.54 -32.71
N LYS A 438 -7.29 6.20 -32.26
CA LYS A 438 -8.57 6.29 -32.99
C LYS A 438 -8.45 7.13 -34.25
#